data_AF-R0MKI3-F1
#
_entry.id   AF-R0MKI3-F1
#
_cell.length_a   1.000
_cell.length_b   1.000
_cell.length_c   1.000
_cell.angle_alpha   90.00
_cell.angle_beta   90.00
_cell.angle_gamma   90.00
#
_symmetry.space_group_name_H-M   'P 1'
#
loop_
_entity.id
_entity.type
_entity.pdbx_description
1 polymer ?
#
loop_
_entity_poly.entity_id
_entity_poly.type
_entity_poly.pdbx_seq_one_letter_code
_entity_poly.pdbx_strand_id
1 'polypeptide(L)'
;MAKDRNRLQNRKINSKKNIRKQSSLGFDQIQKNVENGYYPQEDEDLPGGGKFYCVECDRFFILEKALETHKKTKQHKKRVKDLKESVHTQKHAEIAAGLM
;
A
#
# COMPACT_ATOMS: atom_id res chain seq x y z
N MET A 1 39.86 17.87 2.48
CA MET A 1 38.95 16.74 2.80
C MET A 1 37.65 17.25 3.43
N ALA A 2 36.69 17.77 2.64
CA ALA A 2 35.45 18.36 3.20
C ALA A 2 34.19 18.20 2.30
N LYS A 3 34.23 17.36 1.26
CA LYS A 3 33.12 17.21 0.30
C LYS A 3 32.18 16.02 0.59
N ASP A 4 32.58 15.08 1.46
CA ASP A 4 31.83 13.83 1.67
C ASP A 4 30.70 13.91 2.70
N ARG A 5 30.75 14.86 3.65
CA ARG A 5 29.72 15.01 4.69
C ARG A 5 28.39 15.53 4.13
N ASN A 6 28.44 16.38 3.10
CA ASN A 6 27.26 16.99 2.49
C ASN A 6 26.42 15.98 1.68
N ARG A 7 27.06 14.96 1.09
CA ARG A 7 26.39 13.89 0.32
C ARG A 7 25.55 12.96 1.19
N LEU A 8 26.02 12.64 2.40
CA LEU A 8 25.29 11.82 3.36
C LEU A 8 24.08 12.53 3.97
N GLN A 9 24.16 13.86 4.14
CA GLN A 9 23.06 14.68 4.63
C GLN A 9 21.93 14.79 3.59
N ASN A 10 22.26 14.99 2.30
CA ASN A 10 21.25 15.03 1.24
C ASN A 10 20.53 13.69 0.98
N ARG A 11 21.19 12.53 1.19
CA ARG A 11 20.53 11.20 1.12
C ARG A 11 19.45 11.04 2.19
N LYS A 12 19.70 11.51 3.42
CA LYS A 12 18.74 11.45 4.53
C LYS A 12 17.55 12.40 4.33
N ILE A 13 17.76 13.53 3.68
CA ILE A 13 16.70 14.53 3.40
C ILE A 13 15.79 14.06 2.26
N ASN A 14 16.34 13.45 1.21
CA ASN A 14 15.53 12.90 0.11
C ASN A 14 14.78 11.62 0.47
N SER A 15 15.32 10.77 1.37
CA SER A 15 14.59 9.58 1.83
C SER A 15 13.35 9.96 2.65
N LYS A 16 13.44 11.00 3.48
CA LYS A 16 12.30 11.50 4.29
C LYS A 16 11.20 12.17 3.45
N LYS A 17 11.54 12.78 2.32
CA LYS A 17 10.59 13.49 1.45
C LYS A 17 9.80 12.56 0.50
N ASN A 18 10.34 11.38 0.15
CA ASN A 18 9.62 10.39 -0.66
C ASN A 18 8.69 9.45 0.14
N ILE A 19 8.75 9.47 1.48
CA ILE A 19 7.86 8.66 2.35
C ILE A 19 6.43 9.21 2.39
N ARG A 20 6.23 10.49 2.03
CA ARG A 20 4.91 11.17 2.08
C ARG A 20 4.17 11.21 0.75
N LYS A 21 4.56 10.39 -0.23
CA LYS A 21 3.88 10.34 -1.53
C LYS A 21 2.92 9.16 -1.52
N GLN A 22 1.66 9.47 -1.20
CA GLN A 22 0.50 8.57 -1.26
C GLN A 22 0.63 7.40 -0.28
N SER A 23 0.23 7.61 0.98
CA SER A 23 0.14 6.53 1.95
C SER A 23 -0.93 5.55 1.48
N SER A 24 -0.52 4.48 0.80
CA SER A 24 -1.38 3.32 0.57
C SER A 24 -2.00 2.92 1.90
N LEU A 25 -3.29 2.63 1.90
CA LEU A 25 -4.00 2.15 3.08
C LEU A 25 -3.21 1.05 3.81
N GLY A 26 -3.26 1.06 5.14
CA GLY A 26 -2.62 0.00 5.95
C GLY A 26 -3.28 -1.36 5.67
N PHE A 27 -2.52 -2.45 5.86
CA PHE A 27 -3.02 -3.82 5.65
C PHE A 27 -4.33 -4.11 6.39
N ASP A 28 -4.45 -3.64 7.63
CA ASP A 28 -5.65 -3.80 8.46
C ASP A 28 -6.90 -3.14 7.82
N GLN A 29 -6.72 -1.94 7.26
CA GLN A 29 -7.79 -1.22 6.58
C GLN A 29 -8.13 -1.86 5.23
N ILE A 30 -7.13 -2.33 4.49
CA ILE A 30 -7.35 -3.04 3.22
C ILE A 30 -8.12 -4.34 3.46
N GLN A 31 -7.77 -5.11 4.50
CA GLN A 31 -8.49 -6.34 4.81
C GLN A 31 -9.98 -6.06 5.12
N LYS A 32 -10.27 -5.03 5.94
CA LYS A 32 -11.65 -4.59 6.19
C LYS A 32 -12.36 -4.16 4.91
N ASN A 33 -11.69 -3.43 4.03
CA ASN A 33 -12.27 -3.00 2.75
C ASN A 33 -12.57 -4.20 1.84
N VAL A 34 -11.70 -5.21 1.82
CA VAL A 34 -11.92 -6.46 1.08
C VAL A 34 -13.11 -7.24 1.67
N GLU A 35 -13.18 -7.38 2.99
CA GLU A 35 -14.28 -8.05 3.69
C GLU A 35 -15.63 -7.34 3.48
N ASN A 36 -15.63 -6.01 3.55
CA ASN A 36 -16.83 -5.19 3.32
C ASN A 36 -17.21 -5.05 1.84
N GLY A 37 -16.36 -5.53 0.92
CA GLY A 37 -16.55 -5.32 -0.52
C GLY A 37 -16.57 -3.84 -0.91
N TYR A 38 -15.76 -3.01 -0.25
CA TYR A 38 -15.70 -1.58 -0.49
C TYR A 38 -15.12 -1.27 -1.88
N TYR A 39 -15.89 -0.52 -2.67
CA TYR A 39 -15.44 0.10 -3.89
C TYR A 39 -15.61 1.63 -3.78
N PRO A 40 -14.57 2.41 -4.12
CA PRO A 40 -14.68 3.86 -4.15
C PRO A 40 -15.72 4.29 -5.19
N GLN A 41 -16.36 5.43 -4.95
CA GLN A 41 -17.30 6.02 -5.90
C GLN A 41 -16.56 6.45 -7.17
N GLU A 42 -17.28 6.45 -8.29
CA GLU A 42 -16.72 6.94 -9.55
C GLU A 42 -16.50 8.46 -9.46
N ASP A 43 -15.25 8.87 -9.59
CA ASP A 43 -14.82 10.25 -9.49
C ASP A 43 -13.99 10.59 -10.74
N GLU A 44 -14.35 11.68 -11.43
CA GLU A 44 -13.67 12.11 -12.67
C GLU A 44 -12.24 12.63 -12.46
N ASP A 45 -11.90 13.06 -11.24
CA ASP A 45 -10.54 13.51 -10.88
C ASP A 45 -9.57 12.33 -10.74
N LEU A 46 -10.10 11.12 -10.52
CA LEU A 46 -9.33 9.90 -10.36
C LEU A 46 -8.99 9.27 -11.72
N PRO A 47 -7.80 8.64 -11.86
CA PRO A 47 -7.38 8.10 -13.15
C PRO A 47 -8.33 6.99 -13.59
N GLY A 48 -8.75 7.04 -14.86
CA GLY A 48 -9.76 6.13 -15.41
C GLY A 48 -11.19 6.40 -14.92
N GLY A 49 -11.46 7.58 -14.34
CA GLY A 49 -12.77 7.97 -13.82
C GLY A 49 -13.20 7.16 -12.60
N GLY A 50 -12.24 6.67 -11.81
CA GLY A 50 -12.50 5.81 -10.65
C GLY A 50 -12.94 4.37 -10.97
N LYS A 51 -13.14 4.03 -12.25
CA LYS A 51 -13.75 2.74 -12.68
C LYS A 51 -12.85 1.53 -12.50
N PHE A 52 -11.55 1.69 -12.72
CA PHE A 52 -10.60 0.58 -12.68
C PHE A 52 -9.77 0.61 -11.39
N TYR A 53 -10.35 0.10 -10.31
CA TYR A 53 -9.73 0.08 -8.99
C TYR A 53 -9.33 -1.32 -8.52
N CYS A 54 -8.14 -1.44 -7.91
CA CYS A 54 -7.69 -2.65 -7.23
C CYS A 54 -7.72 -2.44 -5.71
N VAL A 55 -8.68 -3.10 -5.05
CA VAL A 55 -8.90 -3.02 -3.59
C VAL A 55 -7.67 -3.48 -2.81
N GLU A 56 -7.04 -4.57 -3.23
CA GLU A 56 -5.91 -5.18 -2.52
C GLU A 56 -4.66 -4.30 -2.53
N CYS A 57 -4.46 -3.52 -3.60
CA CYS A 57 -3.28 -2.67 -3.76
C CYS A 57 -3.55 -1.19 -3.49
N ASP A 58 -4.80 -0.79 -3.25
CA ASP A 58 -5.25 0.59 -3.10
C ASP A 58 -4.78 1.47 -4.27
N ARG A 59 -5.08 1.04 -5.50
CA ARG A 59 -4.61 1.69 -6.73
C ARG A 59 -5.67 1.78 -7.81
N PHE A 60 -5.74 2.95 -8.42
CA PHE A 60 -6.56 3.24 -9.59
C PHE A 60 -5.73 3.09 -10.87
N PHE A 61 -6.39 2.62 -11.93
CA PHE A 61 -5.82 2.40 -13.25
C PHE A 61 -6.64 3.15 -14.30
N ILE A 62 -6.02 3.50 -15.42
CA ILE A 62 -6.68 4.27 -16.49
C ILE A 62 -7.52 3.35 -17.40
N LEU A 63 -7.08 2.10 -17.59
CA LEU A 63 -7.65 1.15 -18.54
C LEU A 63 -7.90 -0.21 -17.86
N GLU A 64 -8.90 -0.94 -18.34
CA GLU A 64 -9.20 -2.30 -17.91
C GLU A 64 -8.02 -3.25 -18.11
N LYS A 65 -7.38 -3.21 -19.29
CA LYS A 65 -6.19 -4.02 -19.60
C LYS A 65 -5.05 -3.79 -18.61
N ALA A 66 -4.90 -2.57 -18.11
CA ALA A 66 -3.88 -2.23 -17.12
C ALA A 66 -4.20 -2.89 -15.75
N LEU A 67 -5.47 -2.96 -15.38
CA LEU A 67 -5.92 -3.66 -14.18
C LEU A 67 -5.76 -5.19 -14.31
N GLU A 68 -6.08 -5.77 -15.46
CA GLU A 68 -5.90 -7.20 -15.71
C GLU A 68 -4.42 -7.61 -15.68
N THR A 69 -3.56 -6.83 -16.32
CA THR A 69 -2.10 -7.06 -16.30
C THR A 69 -1.55 -6.88 -14.90
N HIS A 70 -2.03 -5.90 -14.14
CA HIS A 70 -1.69 -5.71 -12.72
C HIS A 70 -2.00 -6.95 -11.88
N LYS A 71 -3.20 -7.52 -12.01
CA LYS A 71 -3.62 -8.73 -11.29
C LYS A 71 -2.71 -9.94 -11.56
N LYS A 72 -2.12 -10.02 -12.76
CA LYS A 72 -1.20 -11.10 -13.15
C LYS A 72 0.21 -10.94 -12.56
N THR A 73 0.60 -9.74 -12.11
CA THR A 73 1.95 -9.45 -11.62
C THR A 73 2.29 -10.20 -10.33
N LYS A 74 3.58 -10.50 -10.13
CA LYS A 74 4.08 -11.13 -8.91
C LYS A 74 3.79 -10.31 -7.64
N GLN A 75 3.87 -8.98 -7.74
CA GLN A 75 3.65 -8.08 -6.61
C GLN A 75 2.21 -8.17 -6.09
N HIS A 76 1.23 -8.13 -7.00
CA HIS A 76 -0.17 -8.28 -6.65
C HIS A 76 -0.43 -9.64 -6.00
N LYS A 77 0.01 -10.73 -6.64
CA LYS A 77 -0.13 -12.10 -6.09
C LYS A 77 0.50 -12.28 -4.71
N LYS A 78 1.61 -11.61 -4.45
CA LYS A 78 2.23 -11.60 -3.12
C LYS A 78 1.33 -10.88 -2.11
N ARG A 79 0.84 -9.69 -2.46
CA ARG A 79 -0.05 -8.92 -1.59
C ARG A 79 -1.35 -9.66 -1.25
N VAL A 80 -1.96 -10.36 -2.21
CA VAL A 80 -3.14 -11.21 -1.98
C VAL A 80 -2.84 -12.31 -0.94
N LYS A 81 -1.63 -12.86 -0.93
CA LYS A 81 -1.22 -13.86 0.06
C LYS A 81 -1.00 -13.21 1.43
N ASP A 82 -0.28 -12.09 1.47
CA ASP A 82 -0.01 -11.34 2.70
C ASP A 82 -1.33 -10.89 3.37
N LEU A 83 -2.34 -10.49 2.58
CA LEU A 83 -3.67 -10.09 3.07
C LEU A 83 -4.52 -11.24 3.61
N LYS A 84 -4.21 -12.49 3.25
CA LYS A 84 -4.88 -13.68 3.80
C LYS A 84 -4.29 -14.10 5.15
N GLU A 85 -3.06 -13.72 5.44
CA GLU A 85 -2.45 -13.98 6.73
C GLU A 85 -3.07 -13.07 7.79
N SER A 86 -3.25 -13.58 9.01
CA SER A 86 -3.84 -12.80 10.09
C SER A 86 -2.97 -11.57 10.38
N VAL A 87 -3.58 -10.38 10.34
CA VAL A 87 -2.86 -9.12 10.61
C VAL A 87 -2.19 -9.19 11.99
N HIS A 88 -0.93 -8.78 12.06
CA HIS A 88 -0.23 -8.58 13.33
C HIS A 88 -0.85 -7.40 14.07
N THR A 89 -1.83 -7.70 14.91
CA THR A 89 -2.46 -6.73 15.81
C THR A 89 -1.61 -6.53 17.07
N GLN A 90 -1.87 -5.42 17.79
CA GLN A 90 -1.22 -5.13 19.07
C GLN A 90 -1.35 -6.32 20.06
N LYS A 91 -2.50 -6.98 20.09
CA LYS A 91 -2.75 -8.16 20.92
C LYS A 91 -1.79 -9.31 20.62
N HIS A 92 -1.49 -9.56 19.35
CA HIS A 92 -0.48 -10.57 18.98
C HIS A 92 0.91 -10.20 19.50
N ALA A 93 1.25 -8.90 19.53
CA ALA A 93 2.52 -8.42 20.08
C ALA A 93 2.56 -8.52 21.61
N GLU A 94 1.47 -8.21 22.29
CA GLU A 94 1.34 -8.32 23.75
C GLU A 94 1.49 -9.79 24.20
N ILE A 95 0.79 -10.71 23.54
CA ILE A 95 0.93 -12.16 23.77
C ILE A 95 2.36 -12.63 23.53
N ALA A 96 2.99 -12.19 22.44
CA ALA A 96 4.39 -12.55 22.12
C ALA A 96 5.39 -11.96 23.13
N ALA A 97 5.09 -10.80 23.71
CA ALA A 97 5.87 -10.17 24.75
C ALA A 97 5.63 -10.75 26.15
N GLY A 98 4.69 -11.69 26.30
CA GLY A 98 4.27 -12.25 27.59
C GLY A 98 3.50 -11.26 28.46
N LEU A 99 2.94 -10.22 27.85
CA LEU A 99 2.02 -9.27 28.48
C LEU A 99 0.60 -9.77 28.21
N MET A 100 0.04 -10.50 29.17
CA MET A 100 -1.36 -10.89 29.19
C MET A 100 -1.97 -10.60 30.55
#